data_AF-A0A9Q3EKL8-F1
#
_entry.id   AF-A0A9Q3EKL8-F1
#
_cell.length_a   1.000
_cell.length_b   1.000
_cell.length_c   1.000
_cell.angle_alpha   90.00
_cell.angle_beta   90.00
_cell.angle_gamma   90.00
#
_symmetry.space_group_name_H-M   'P 1'
#
loop_
_entity.id
_entity.type
_entity.pdbx_description
1 polymer ?
#
loop_
_entity_poly.entity_id
_entity_poly.type
_entity_poly.pdbx_seq_one_letter_code
_entity_poly.pdbx_strand_id
1 'polypeptide(L)'
;MTVDRAKAFESLRQALTTSPLLLIPDYKLPFKLYIDASGDGLGAALPQVQIINDKPVEGPICFISRQIKPTEARYGASQMECLCLVWALEKLK
;
A
#
# COMPACT_ATOMS: atom_id res chain seq x y z
N MET A 1 16.95 -23.14 6.28
CA MET A 1 16.44 -21.75 6.39
C MET A 1 17.64 -20.81 6.38
N THR A 2 17.77 -19.88 5.44
CA THR A 2 18.86 -18.87 5.51
C THR A 2 18.52 -17.83 6.58
N VAL A 3 19.53 -17.14 7.10
CA VAL A 3 19.33 -16.08 8.11
C VAL A 3 18.37 -15.00 7.60
N ASP A 4 18.49 -14.61 6.32
CA ASP A 4 17.63 -13.59 5.72
C ASP A 4 16.17 -14.05 5.58
N ARG A 5 15.94 -15.33 5.27
CA ARG A 5 14.58 -15.89 5.20
C ARG A 5 13.92 -15.92 6.58
N ALA A 6 14.67 -16.26 7.61
CA ALA A 6 14.17 -16.25 8.99
C ALA A 6 13.84 -14.81 9.44
N LYS A 7 14.69 -13.84 9.11
CA LYS A 7 14.42 -12.41 9.38
C LYS A 7 13.18 -11.91 8.63
N ALA A 8 13.08 -12.18 7.33
CA ALA A 8 11.92 -11.77 6.53
C ALA A 8 10.61 -12.36 7.07
N PHE A 9 10.63 -13.64 7.47
CA PHE A 9 9.47 -14.28 8.10
C PHE A 9 9.09 -13.60 9.42
N GLU A 10 10.06 -13.28 10.28
CA GLU A 10 9.79 -12.62 11.55
C GLU A 10 9.28 -11.18 11.35
N SER A 11 9.84 -10.43 10.41
CA SER A 11 9.33 -9.11 10.04
C SER A 11 7.89 -9.16 9.54
N LEU A 12 7.55 -10.15 8.71
CA LEU A 12 6.18 -10.36 8.25
C LEU A 12 5.26 -10.72 9.41
N ARG A 13 5.69 -11.63 10.30
CA ARG A 13 4.94 -12.01 11.49
C ARG A 13 4.64 -10.80 12.36
N GLN A 14 5.66 -9.98 12.63
CA GLN A 14 5.51 -8.76 13.40
C GLN A 14 4.50 -7.81 12.74
N ALA A 15 4.67 -7.51 11.45
CA ALA A 15 3.78 -6.62 10.70
C ALA A 15 2.31 -7.08 10.73
N LEU A 16 2.05 -8.39 10.64
CA LEU A 16 0.70 -8.95 10.71
C LEU A 16 0.12 -8.87 12.13
N THR A 17 0.92 -9.12 13.16
CA THR A 17 0.45 -9.10 14.56
C THR A 17 0.29 -7.69 15.14
N THR A 18 0.98 -6.69 14.57
CA THR A 18 0.91 -5.29 14.99
C THR A 18 0.22 -4.40 13.96
N SER A 19 -0.47 -4.97 12.98
CA SER A 19 -1.11 -4.19 11.92
C SER A 19 -2.12 -3.20 12.51
N PRO A 20 -2.19 -1.96 12.01
CA PRO A 20 -3.27 -1.05 12.37
C PRO A 20 -4.61 -1.67 11.98
N LEU A 21 -5.65 -1.38 12.76
CA LEU A 21 -7.03 -1.72 12.41
C LEU A 21 -7.40 -1.02 11.09
N LEU A 22 -7.87 -1.79 10.12
CA LEU A 22 -8.40 -1.25 8.88
C LEU A 22 -9.80 -0.67 9.12
N LEU A 23 -10.07 0.48 8.53
CA LEU A 23 -11.42 1.06 8.53
C LEU A 23 -12.29 0.38 7.47
N ILE A 24 -13.59 0.30 7.73
CA ILE A 24 -14.58 -0.16 6.75
C ILE A 24 -14.80 0.97 5.75
N PRO A 25 -14.75 0.72 4.42
CA PRO A 25 -14.94 1.77 3.43
C PRO A 25 -16.33 2.40 3.49
N ASP A 26 -16.39 3.73 3.50
CA ASP A 26 -17.62 4.49 3.28
C ASP A 26 -17.60 5.12 1.88
N TYR A 27 -18.36 4.56 0.95
CA TYR A 27 -18.42 5.04 -0.44
C TYR A 27 -19.07 6.42 -0.63
N LYS A 28 -19.64 7.01 0.44
CA LYS A 28 -20.15 8.39 0.41
C LYS A 28 -19.06 9.43 0.65
N LEU A 29 -17.90 9.02 1.17
CA LEU A 29 -16.78 9.88 1.49
C LEU A 29 -15.66 9.71 0.46
N PRO A 30 -14.88 10.77 0.17
CA PRO A 30 -13.76 10.67 -0.75
C PRO A 30 -12.68 9.74 -0.20
N PHE A 31 -12.08 8.94 -1.08
CA PHE A 31 -10.87 8.18 -0.77
C PHE A 31 -9.63 9.03 -1.03
N LYS A 32 -8.58 8.79 -0.27
CA LYS A 32 -7.22 9.24 -0.57
C LYS A 32 -6.42 8.07 -1.10
N LEU A 33 -5.49 8.33 -2.01
CA LEU A 33 -4.59 7.32 -2.54
C LEU A 33 -3.16 7.81 -2.34
N TYR A 34 -2.39 7.03 -1.58
CA TYR A 34 -0.94 7.18 -1.47
C TYR A 34 -0.29 6.09 -2.29
N ILE A 35 0.72 6.46 -3.07
CA ILE A 35 1.51 5.56 -3.89
C ILE A 35 2.98 5.79 -3.60
N ASP A 36 3.76 4.74 -3.79
CA ASP A 36 5.22 4.80 -3.77
C ASP A 36 5.76 3.70 -4.69
N ALA A 37 6.85 4.00 -5.40
CA ALA A 37 7.53 3.04 -6.26
C ALA A 37 9.03 2.99 -5.97
N SER A 38 9.54 1.78 -5.80
CA SER A 38 10.97 1.52 -5.65
C SER A 38 11.46 0.62 -6.79
N GLY A 39 12.77 0.42 -6.89
CA GLY A 39 13.33 -0.52 -7.88
C GLY A 39 12.87 -1.97 -7.71
N ASP A 40 12.37 -2.33 -6.52
CA ASP A 40 11.97 -3.70 -6.18
C ASP A 40 10.45 -3.91 -6.32
N GLY A 41 9.65 -2.87 -6.14
CA GLY A 41 8.20 -3.02 -6.07
C GLY A 41 7.41 -1.73 -6.11
N LEU A 42 6.11 -1.91 -6.33
CA LEU A 42 5.10 -0.86 -6.29
C LEU A 42 4.25 -1.05 -5.04
N GLY A 43 3.91 0.05 -4.37
CA GLY A 43 3.06 0.05 -3.19
C GLY A 43 1.99 1.14 -3.27
N ALA A 44 0.79 0.84 -2.79
CA ALA A 44 -0.24 1.83 -2.59
C ALA A 44 -1.01 1.59 -1.30
N ALA A 45 -1.40 2.68 -0.64
CA ALA A 45 -2.29 2.69 0.50
C ALA A 45 -3.54 3.50 0.15
N LEU A 46 -4.71 2.97 0.49
CA LEU A 46 -6.00 3.64 0.29
C LEU A 46 -6.57 4.05 1.65
N PRO A 47 -6.21 5.21 2.21
CA PRO A 47 -6.85 5.71 3.42
C PRO A 47 -8.14 6.48 3.14
N GLN A 48 -8.95 6.61 4.19
CA GLN A 48 -10.13 7.44 4.20
C GLN A 48 -10.21 8.23 5.50
N VAL A 49 -10.70 9.47 5.43
CA VAL A 49 -10.99 10.28 6.61
C VAL A 49 -12.43 10.00 7.02
N GLN A 50 -12.63 9.46 8.23
CA GLN A 50 -13.95 9.16 8.80
C GLN A 50 -14.11 9.84 10.16
N ILE A 51 -15.35 10.09 10.57
CA ILE A 51 -15.64 10.58 11.93
C ILE A 51 -15.74 9.37 12.87
N ILE A 52 -14.82 9.28 13.82
CA ILE A 52 -14.79 8.26 14.87
C ILE A 52 -14.74 8.98 16.20
N ASN A 53 -15.70 8.72 17.09
CA ASN A 53 -15.84 9.41 18.38
C ASN A 53 -15.83 10.94 18.23
N ASP A 54 -16.64 11.46 17.30
CA ASP A 54 -16.78 12.89 16.98
C ASP A 54 -15.51 13.60 16.50
N LYS A 55 -14.48 12.84 16.08
CA LYS A 55 -13.22 13.38 15.58
C LYS A 55 -12.91 12.84 14.18
N PRO A 56 -12.37 13.67 13.28
CA PRO A 56 -11.86 13.20 12.00
C PRO A 56 -10.60 12.35 12.23
N VAL A 57 -10.65 11.11 11.77
CA VAL A 57 -9.54 10.16 11.82
C VAL A 57 -9.27 9.68 10.41
N GLU A 58 -8.03 9.87 9.95
CA GLU A 58 -7.55 9.24 8.72
C GLU A 58 -7.06 7.83 9.05
N GLY A 59 -7.73 6.82 8.51
CA GLY A 59 -7.35 5.43 8.71
C GLY A 59 -7.23 4.66 7.40
N PRO A 60 -6.41 3.60 7.37
CA PRO A 60 -6.22 2.79 6.18
C PRO A 60 -7.44 1.91 5.91
N ILE A 61 -7.91 1.87 4.66
CA ILE A 61 -8.91 0.91 4.19
C ILE A 61 -8.21 -0.36 3.68
N CYS A 62 -7.21 -0.18 2.84
CA CYS A 62 -6.43 -1.29 2.30
C CYS A 62 -5.01 -0.86 1.92
N PHE A 63 -4.12 -1.84 1.89
CA PHE A 63 -2.79 -1.75 1.33
C PHE A 63 -2.65 -2.75 0.19
N ILE A 64 -2.10 -2.32 -0.94
CA ILE A 64 -1.78 -3.19 -2.06
C ILE A 64 -0.33 -3.00 -2.43
N SER A 65 0.36 -4.09 -2.79
CA SER A 65 1.71 -4.02 -3.30
C SER A 65 1.96 -5.14 -4.31
N ARG A 66 2.95 -4.95 -5.18
CA ARG A 66 3.46 -6.00 -6.06
C ARG A 66 4.92 -5.78 -6.37
N GLN A 67 5.60 -6.86 -6.74
CA GLN A 67 6.95 -6.76 -7.29
C GLN A 67 6.93 -6.11 -8.69
N ILE A 68 8.02 -5.41 -8.99
CA ILE A 68 8.27 -4.86 -10.33
C ILE A 68 8.60 -5.99 -11.31
N LYS A 69 8.13 -5.85 -12.55
CA LYS A 69 8.50 -6.76 -13.63
C LYS A 69 9.88 -6.38 -14.20
N PRO A 70 10.65 -7.34 -14.74
CA PRO A 70 11.96 -7.03 -15.35
C PRO A 70 11.94 -5.95 -16.44
N THR A 71 10.81 -5.79 -17.13
CA THR A 71 10.61 -4.73 -18.13
C THR A 71 10.39 -3.36 -17.50
N GLU A 72 9.68 -3.31 -16.38
CA GLU A 72 9.34 -2.10 -15.63
C GLU A 72 10.55 -1.57 -14.85
N ALA A 73 11.49 -2.46 -14.46
CA ALA A 73 12.73 -2.11 -13.77
C ALA A 73 13.66 -1.16 -14.57
N ARG A 74 13.39 -0.96 -15.86
CA ARG A 74 14.16 -0.07 -16.74
C ARG A 74 13.61 1.37 -16.75
N TYR A 75 12.48 1.61 -16.10
CA TYR A 75 11.85 2.91 -16.04
C TYR A 75 12.58 3.84 -15.07
N GLY A 76 12.60 5.15 -15.40
CA GLY A 76 13.06 6.17 -14.47
C GLY A 76 12.08 6.34 -13.30
N ALA A 77 12.53 6.97 -12.21
CA ALA A 77 11.72 7.14 -11.00
C ALA A 77 10.32 7.72 -11.28
N SER A 78 10.23 8.82 -12.03
CA SER A 78 8.93 9.44 -12.37
C SER A 78 8.01 8.53 -13.20
N GLN A 79 8.59 7.67 -14.05
CA GLN A 79 7.82 6.69 -14.83
C GLN A 79 7.31 5.55 -13.94
N MET A 80 8.12 5.13 -12.95
CA MET A 80 7.70 4.13 -11.96
C MET A 80 6.57 4.65 -11.07
N GLU A 81 6.64 5.92 -10.64
CA GLU A 81 5.55 6.54 -9.88
C GLU A 81 4.25 6.60 -10.69
N CYS A 82 4.33 7.01 -11.96
CA CYS A 82 3.18 7.02 -12.86
C CYS A 82 2.60 5.61 -13.08
N LEU A 83 3.47 4.61 -13.27
CA LEU A 83 3.08 3.21 -13.36
C LEU A 83 2.38 2.75 -12.08
N CYS A 84 2.90 3.13 -10.91
CA CYS A 84 2.31 2.80 -9.62
C CYS A 84 0.90 3.39 -9.48
N LEU A 85 0.73 4.67 -9.87
CA LEU A 85 -0.57 5.33 -9.88
C LEU A 85 -1.59 4.59 -10.75
N VAL A 86 -1.25 4.34 -12.02
CA VAL A 86 -2.15 3.68 -12.97
C VAL A 86 -2.51 2.28 -12.48
N TRP A 87 -1.50 1.52 -12.06
CA TRP A 87 -1.70 0.17 -11.52
C TRP A 87 -2.62 0.17 -10.28
N ALA A 88 -2.42 1.09 -9.34
CA ALA A 88 -3.23 1.18 -8.15
C ALA A 88 -4.69 1.50 -8.49
N LEU A 89 -4.94 2.45 -9.41
CA LEU A 89 -6.28 2.80 -9.86
C LEU A 89 -6.98 1.64 -10.59
N GLU A 90 -6.25 0.85 -11.37
CA GLU A 90 -6.80 -0.34 -12.03
C GLU A 90 -7.17 -1.46 -11.04
N LYS A 91 -6.44 -1.58 -9.94
CA LYS A 91 -6.67 -2.61 -8.92
C LYS A 91 -7.70 -2.25 -7.87
N LEU A 92 -7.89 -0.97 -7.59
CA LEU A 92 -8.79 -0.45 -6.56
C LEU A 92 -10.15 0.00 -7.12
N LYS A 93 -10.48 -0.45 -8.33
CA LYS A 93 -11.73 -0.14 -9.02
C LYS A 93 -12.89 -1.02 -8.58
#